data_AF-O01648-F1
#
_entry.id   AF-O01648-F1
#
_cell.length_a   1.000
_cell.length_b   1.000
_cell.length_c   1.000
_cell.angle_alpha   90.00
_cell.angle_beta   90.00
_cell.angle_gamma   90.00
#
_symmetry.space_group_name_H-M   'P 1'
#
loop_
_entity.id
_entity.type
_entity.pdbx_description
1 polymer ?
#
loop_
_entity_poly.entity_id
_entity_poly.type
_entity_poly.pdbx_seq_one_letter_code
_entity_poly.pdbx_strand_id
1 'polypeptide(L)'
;DPEAEFRIMGRKSLTDQRHGNLGNALLNGFPNFSRRIHMKLTPEHIEKFFMRIVKETVDYREKNNVRRNDFMDQLIDLKNKPLMKSETGESMNLTIEEISAQALVFFAAGFETSSTTMGFALYELARAEDVQNRLRKECNEVLARHNGDLTYESIKDMKYLDQVISETLRLYTVLPILNRQCLEDYVVP
;
A
#
# COMPACT_ATOMS: atom_id res chain seq x y z
N ASP A 1 -20.33 0.94 5.34
CA ASP A 1 -20.52 0.71 6.77
C ASP A 1 -19.31 1.23 7.53
N PRO A 2 -19.45 2.29 8.34
CA PRO A 2 -18.36 2.86 9.13
C PRO A 2 -17.72 1.89 10.11
N GLU A 3 -18.48 0.91 10.60
CA GLU A 3 -18.08 -0.06 11.64
C GLU A 3 -17.64 -1.41 11.05
N ALA A 4 -17.46 -1.48 9.72
CA ALA A 4 -16.97 -2.69 9.07
C ALA A 4 -15.62 -3.12 9.67
N GLU A 5 -15.52 -4.38 10.08
CA GLU A 5 -14.34 -4.95 10.75
C GLU A 5 -13.05 -4.64 9.98
N PHE A 6 -13.07 -4.80 8.65
CA PHE A 6 -11.93 -4.52 7.78
C PHE A 6 -11.45 -3.07 7.86
N ARG A 7 -12.35 -2.09 7.93
CA ARG A 7 -12.00 -0.68 8.06
C ARG A 7 -11.36 -0.39 9.41
N ILE A 8 -11.94 -0.94 10.49
CA ILE A 8 -11.42 -0.78 11.85
C ILE A 8 -10.02 -1.38 11.95
N MET A 9 -9.84 -2.61 11.47
CA MET A 9 -8.55 -3.31 11.52
C MET A 9 -7.51 -2.67 10.61
N GLY A 10 -7.91 -2.18 9.44
CA GLY A 10 -7.03 -1.43 8.55
C GLY A 10 -6.50 -0.16 9.21
N ARG A 11 -7.36 0.61 9.89
CA ARG A 11 -6.91 1.78 10.66
C ARG A 11 -5.99 1.40 11.81
N LYS A 12 -6.36 0.38 12.59
CA LYS A 12 -5.55 -0.11 13.72
C LYS A 12 -4.20 -0.65 13.28
N SER A 13 -4.07 -1.23 12.08
CA SER A 13 -2.77 -1.68 11.56
C SER A 13 -1.75 -0.56 11.38
N LEU A 14 -2.21 0.70 11.30
CA LEU A 14 -1.38 1.89 11.16
C LEU A 14 -1.16 2.62 12.48
N THR A 15 -2.12 2.55 13.41
CA THR A 15 -2.07 3.29 14.68
C THR A 15 -1.56 2.46 15.86
N ASP A 16 -1.88 1.17 15.90
CA ASP A 16 -1.60 0.34 17.08
C ASP A 16 -0.14 -0.11 17.07
N GLN A 17 0.58 0.27 18.13
CA GLN A 17 1.97 -0.12 18.33
C GLN A 17 2.06 -1.27 19.34
N ARG A 18 2.63 -2.41 18.94
CA ARG A 18 2.78 -3.56 19.85
C ARG A 18 3.69 -3.28 21.05
N HIS A 19 4.77 -2.54 20.84
CA HIS A 19 5.82 -2.32 21.84
C HIS A 19 6.03 -0.83 22.20
N GLY A 20 5.12 0.04 21.75
CA GLY A 20 5.27 1.50 21.87
C GLY A 20 6.52 2.04 21.17
N ASN A 21 6.83 3.32 21.40
CA ASN A 21 7.94 4.00 20.73
C ASN A 21 9.32 3.43 21.06
N LEU A 22 9.59 3.09 22.32
CA LEU A 22 10.90 2.54 22.74
C LEU A 22 11.16 1.15 22.15
N GLY A 23 10.14 0.28 22.15
CA GLY A 23 10.28 -1.04 21.54
C GLY A 23 10.42 -0.99 20.02
N ASN A 24 9.72 -0.05 19.37
CA ASN A 24 9.90 0.20 17.94
C ASN A 24 11.28 0.77 17.62
N ALA A 25 11.84 1.63 18.47
CA ALA A 25 13.22 2.11 18.33
C ALA A 25 14.23 0.95 18.41
N LEU A 26 14.02 0.01 19.34
CA LEU A 26 14.84 -1.20 19.46
C LEU A 26 14.75 -2.08 18.20
N LEU A 27 13.52 -2.31 17.69
CA LEU A 27 13.26 -3.08 16.46
C LEU A 27 13.98 -2.50 15.25
N ASN A 28 13.99 -1.18 15.10
CA ASN A 28 14.62 -0.50 13.97
C ASN A 28 16.15 -0.35 14.14
N GLY A 29 16.62 -0.05 15.35
CA GLY A 29 18.04 0.19 15.62
C GLY A 29 18.87 -1.10 15.74
N PHE A 30 18.27 -2.19 16.23
CA PHE A 30 18.97 -3.45 16.51
C PHE A 30 18.20 -4.66 15.94
N PRO A 31 17.96 -4.72 14.62
CA PRO A 31 17.06 -5.71 14.01
C PRO A 31 17.51 -7.16 14.23
N ASN A 32 18.81 -7.42 14.29
CA ASN A 32 19.34 -8.76 14.57
C ASN A 32 19.06 -9.21 16.00
N PHE A 33 19.16 -8.29 16.98
CA PHE A 33 18.84 -8.59 18.37
C PHE A 33 17.34 -8.83 18.54
N SER A 34 16.51 -7.93 18.02
CA SER A 34 15.06 -8.05 18.09
C SER A 34 14.53 -9.33 17.43
N ARG A 35 15.14 -9.75 16.31
CA ARG A 35 14.85 -11.06 15.67
C ARG A 35 15.17 -12.23 16.59
N ARG A 36 16.31 -12.20 17.31
CA ARG A 36 16.71 -13.27 18.24
C ARG A 36 15.76 -13.45 19.42
N ILE A 37 15.14 -12.37 19.90
CA ILE A 37 14.16 -12.42 21.00
C ILE A 37 12.70 -12.46 20.50
N HIS A 38 12.49 -12.72 19.20
CA HIS A 38 11.18 -12.86 18.57
C HIS A 38 10.24 -11.66 18.78
N MET A 39 10.77 -10.44 18.83
CA MET A 39 9.94 -9.24 18.82
C MET A 39 9.21 -9.13 17.48
N LYS A 40 7.91 -8.84 17.54
CA LYS A 40 7.05 -8.67 16.36
C LYS A 40 6.68 -7.21 16.21
N LEU A 41 6.73 -6.68 14.99
CA LEU A 41 6.25 -5.33 14.71
C LEU A 41 4.72 -5.26 14.84
N THR A 42 4.03 -6.22 14.24
CA THR A 42 2.56 -6.22 14.12
C THR A 42 1.88 -6.69 15.41
N PRO A 43 0.86 -5.97 15.91
CA PRO A 43 0.00 -6.45 16.99
C PRO A 43 -0.72 -7.76 16.62
N GLU A 44 -0.89 -8.64 17.61
CA GLU A 44 -1.38 -10.00 17.35
C GLU A 44 -2.83 -10.05 16.82
N HIS A 45 -3.68 -9.14 17.25
CA HIS A 45 -5.06 -9.08 16.76
C HIS A 45 -5.15 -8.66 15.28
N ILE A 46 -4.21 -7.82 14.81
CA ILE A 46 -4.07 -7.43 13.40
C ILE A 46 -3.53 -8.60 12.58
N GLU A 47 -2.47 -9.25 13.06
CA GLU A 47 -1.91 -10.46 12.44
C GLU A 47 -3.00 -11.53 12.24
N LYS A 48 -3.74 -11.86 13.30
CA LYS A 48 -4.83 -12.84 13.25
C LYS A 48 -5.94 -12.44 12.27
N PHE A 49 -6.31 -11.17 12.24
CA PHE A 49 -7.32 -10.67 11.31
C PHE A 49 -6.89 -10.83 9.85
N PHE A 50 -5.73 -10.30 9.47
CA PHE A 50 -5.25 -10.35 8.09
C PHE A 50 -4.97 -11.78 7.62
N MET A 51 -4.37 -12.61 8.48
CA MET A 51 -4.18 -14.05 8.20
C MET A 51 -5.51 -14.74 7.92
N ARG A 52 -6.54 -14.47 8.74
CA ARG A 52 -7.87 -15.07 8.59
C ARG A 52 -8.52 -14.69 7.26
N ILE A 53 -8.64 -13.39 6.97
CA ILE A 53 -9.35 -12.94 5.77
C ILE A 53 -8.66 -13.37 4.47
N VAL A 54 -7.32 -13.39 4.46
CA VAL A 54 -6.54 -13.80 3.29
C VAL A 54 -6.72 -15.28 3.07
N LYS A 55 -6.59 -16.10 4.13
CA LYS A 55 -6.85 -17.54 4.06
C LYS A 55 -8.26 -17.85 3.58
N GLU A 56 -9.28 -17.24 4.19
CA GLU A 56 -10.68 -17.42 3.78
C GLU A 56 -10.91 -17.03 2.32
N THR A 57 -10.27 -15.95 1.85
CA THR A 57 -10.36 -15.51 0.45
C THR A 57 -9.70 -16.48 -0.51
N VAL A 58 -8.49 -16.97 -0.18
CA VAL A 58 -7.76 -17.95 -1.00
C VAL A 58 -8.56 -19.26 -1.07
N ASP A 59 -8.98 -19.79 0.07
CA ASP A 59 -9.75 -21.03 0.18
C ASP A 59 -11.06 -20.94 -0.63
N TYR A 60 -11.77 -19.81 -0.51
CA TYR A 60 -13.00 -19.56 -1.27
C TYR A 60 -12.75 -19.54 -2.78
N ARG A 61 -11.73 -18.81 -3.23
CA ARG A 61 -11.44 -18.68 -4.67
C ARG A 61 -10.99 -20.00 -5.29
N GLU A 62 -10.14 -20.75 -4.59
CA GLU A 62 -9.67 -22.07 -5.05
C GLU A 62 -10.82 -23.08 -5.09
N LYS A 63 -11.64 -23.16 -4.04
CA LYS A 63 -12.77 -24.11 -3.97
C LYS A 63 -13.85 -23.83 -5.02
N ASN A 64 -14.10 -22.56 -5.32
CA ASN A 64 -15.17 -22.15 -6.23
C ASN A 64 -14.68 -21.81 -7.64
N ASN A 65 -13.39 -22.00 -7.95
CA ASN A 65 -12.77 -21.63 -9.22
C ASN A 65 -13.04 -20.17 -9.64
N VAL A 66 -13.00 -19.24 -8.66
CA VAL A 66 -13.24 -17.82 -8.92
C VAL A 66 -11.94 -17.14 -9.32
N ARG A 67 -11.96 -16.47 -10.48
CA ARG A 67 -10.87 -15.64 -10.99
C ARG A 67 -11.37 -14.23 -11.26
N ARG A 68 -10.67 -13.22 -10.74
CA ARG A 68 -10.96 -11.78 -10.91
C ARG A 68 -9.87 -11.02 -11.66
N ASN A 69 -8.70 -11.65 -11.87
CA ASN A 69 -7.49 -11.06 -12.44
C ASN A 69 -6.98 -9.84 -11.65
N ASP A 70 -6.95 -9.97 -10.33
CA ASP A 70 -6.49 -8.94 -9.40
C ASP A 70 -5.15 -9.33 -8.72
N PHE A 71 -4.68 -8.48 -7.81
CA PHE A 71 -3.46 -8.74 -7.03
C PHE A 71 -3.50 -10.05 -6.25
N MET A 72 -4.68 -10.40 -5.71
CA MET A 72 -4.85 -11.63 -4.92
C MET A 72 -4.71 -12.87 -5.81
N ASP A 73 -5.26 -12.80 -7.01
CA ASP A 73 -5.10 -13.82 -8.04
C ASP A 73 -3.63 -14.04 -8.46
N GLN A 74 -2.84 -12.98 -8.52
CA GLN A 74 -1.39 -13.08 -8.77
C GLN A 74 -0.68 -13.78 -7.61
N LEU A 75 -1.00 -13.44 -6.36
CA LEU A 75 -0.42 -14.10 -5.18
C LEU A 75 -0.82 -15.58 -5.09
N ILE A 76 -2.05 -15.94 -5.46
CA ILE A 76 -2.50 -17.34 -5.55
C ILE A 76 -1.72 -18.09 -6.63
N ASP A 77 -1.44 -17.45 -7.77
CA ASP A 77 -0.58 -18.05 -8.80
C ASP A 77 0.85 -18.28 -8.28
N LEU A 78 1.43 -17.33 -7.54
CA LEU A 78 2.76 -17.48 -6.92
C LEU A 78 2.80 -18.56 -5.82
N LYS A 79 1.66 -18.88 -5.21
CA LYS A 79 1.51 -20.00 -4.27
C LYS A 79 1.42 -21.35 -4.98
N ASN A 80 0.68 -21.41 -6.09
CA ASN A 80 0.31 -22.67 -6.73
C ASN A 80 1.25 -23.07 -7.88
N LYS A 81 1.98 -22.12 -8.46
CA LYS A 81 2.85 -22.33 -9.61
C LYS A 81 4.30 -21.94 -9.26
N PRO A 82 5.31 -22.68 -9.75
CA PRO A 82 6.73 -22.37 -9.55
C PRO A 82 7.16 -21.19 -10.43
N LEU A 83 6.65 -20.00 -10.13
CA LEU A 83 6.93 -18.76 -10.88
C LEU A 83 8.08 -17.97 -10.28
N MET A 84 8.51 -18.29 -9.06
CA MET A 84 9.64 -17.66 -8.40
C MET A 84 10.83 -18.61 -8.33
N LYS A 85 12.04 -18.04 -8.38
CA LYS A 85 13.30 -18.75 -8.17
C LYS A 85 14.05 -18.15 -6.99
N SER A 86 14.65 -19.00 -6.17
CA SER A 86 15.60 -18.58 -5.13
C SER A 86 16.89 -18.03 -5.76
N GLU A 87 17.75 -17.44 -4.92
CA GLU A 87 19.12 -17.04 -5.33
C GLU A 87 19.96 -18.23 -5.84
N THR A 88 19.64 -19.45 -5.37
CA THR A 88 20.25 -20.70 -5.84
C THR A 88 19.62 -21.25 -7.13
N GLY A 89 18.57 -20.60 -7.65
CA GLY A 89 17.88 -20.97 -8.88
C GLY A 89 16.76 -22.00 -8.70
N GLU A 90 16.47 -22.41 -7.47
CA GLU A 90 15.43 -23.39 -7.13
C GLU A 90 14.04 -22.76 -7.22
N SER A 91 13.07 -23.52 -7.71
CA SER A 91 11.68 -23.05 -7.76
C SER A 91 11.11 -22.93 -6.35
N MET A 92 10.50 -21.78 -6.07
CA MET A 92 9.88 -21.49 -4.77
C MET A 92 8.45 -20.99 -4.98
N ASN A 93 7.59 -21.31 -4.01
CA ASN A 93 6.21 -20.86 -3.97
C ASN A 93 5.97 -20.10 -2.67
N LEU A 94 5.03 -19.15 -2.70
CA LEU A 94 4.64 -18.44 -1.47
C LEU A 94 3.78 -19.32 -0.56
N THR A 95 4.08 -19.25 0.73
CA THR A 95 3.23 -19.76 1.82
C THR A 95 2.01 -18.86 2.04
N ILE A 96 1.00 -19.36 2.75
CA ILE A 96 -0.19 -18.54 3.06
C ILE A 96 0.17 -17.37 4.01
N GLU A 97 1.15 -17.57 4.88
CA GLU A 97 1.71 -16.56 5.76
C GLU A 97 2.40 -15.44 4.95
N GLU A 98 3.20 -15.79 3.94
CA GLU A 98 3.85 -14.81 3.06
C GLU A 98 2.84 -14.06 2.21
N ILE A 99 1.83 -14.74 1.64
CA ILE A 99 0.73 -14.10 0.92
C ILE A 99 0.02 -13.09 1.83
N SER A 100 -0.26 -13.48 3.07
CA SER A 100 -0.94 -12.61 4.04
C SER A 100 -0.08 -11.40 4.41
N ALA A 101 1.23 -11.60 4.57
CA ALA A 101 2.18 -10.52 4.81
C ALA A 101 2.22 -9.54 3.62
N GLN A 102 2.26 -10.04 2.38
CA GLN A 102 2.23 -9.19 1.18
C GLN A 102 0.91 -8.42 1.04
N ALA A 103 -0.22 -9.07 1.32
CA ALA A 103 -1.53 -8.43 1.30
C ALA A 103 -1.64 -7.30 2.34
N LEU A 104 -1.13 -7.51 3.56
CA LEU A 104 -1.09 -6.48 4.60
C LEU A 104 -0.23 -5.29 4.19
N VAL A 105 0.99 -5.54 3.67
CA VAL A 105 1.89 -4.46 3.23
C VAL A 105 1.28 -3.68 2.08
N PHE A 106 0.71 -4.36 1.08
CA PHE A 106 0.04 -3.71 -0.05
C PHE A 106 -1.13 -2.83 0.40
N PHE A 107 -1.95 -3.33 1.33
CA PHE A 107 -3.03 -2.56 1.92
C PHE A 107 -2.51 -1.32 2.66
N ALA A 108 -1.57 -1.49 3.58
CA ALA A 108 -1.04 -0.38 4.38
C ALA A 108 -0.38 0.69 3.52
N ALA A 109 0.45 0.27 2.55
CA ALA A 109 1.14 1.17 1.63
C ALA A 109 0.17 1.93 0.73
N GLY A 110 -0.87 1.28 0.21
CA GLY A 110 -1.85 1.91 -0.68
C GLY A 110 -2.85 2.80 0.06
N PHE A 111 -3.25 2.42 1.27
CA PHE A 111 -4.32 3.09 2.01
C PHE A 111 -3.85 4.42 2.62
N GLU A 112 -2.83 4.40 3.46
CA GLU A 112 -2.44 5.59 4.23
C GLU A 112 -1.82 6.66 3.34
N THR A 113 -0.93 6.26 2.42
CA THR A 113 -0.22 7.21 1.56
C THR A 113 -1.19 7.96 0.64
N SER A 114 -2.04 7.22 -0.07
CA SER A 114 -2.97 7.80 -1.04
C SER A 114 -4.06 8.62 -0.36
N SER A 115 -4.61 8.15 0.77
CA SER A 115 -5.65 8.90 1.50
C SER A 115 -5.10 10.19 2.10
N THR A 116 -3.87 10.18 2.63
CA THR A 116 -3.18 11.37 3.13
C THR A 116 -2.92 12.37 2.01
N THR A 117 -2.37 11.93 0.88
CA THR A 117 -2.15 12.80 -0.28
C THR A 117 -3.46 13.41 -0.79
N MET A 118 -4.52 12.60 -0.90
CA MET A 118 -5.84 13.10 -1.32
C MET A 118 -6.41 14.12 -0.32
N GLY A 119 -6.25 13.89 0.98
CA GLY A 119 -6.65 14.83 2.02
C GLY A 119 -5.98 16.20 1.89
N PHE A 120 -4.65 16.21 1.70
CA PHE A 120 -3.90 17.45 1.48
C PHE A 120 -4.22 18.12 0.14
N ALA A 121 -4.40 17.35 -0.94
CA ALA A 121 -4.78 17.90 -2.23
C ALA A 121 -6.13 18.62 -2.14
N LEU A 122 -7.13 18.00 -1.50
CA LEU A 122 -8.44 18.61 -1.28
C LEU A 122 -8.37 19.84 -0.38
N TYR A 123 -7.52 19.82 0.65
CA TYR A 123 -7.28 20.97 1.52
C TYR A 123 -6.71 22.16 0.75
N GLU A 124 -5.67 21.95 -0.07
CA GLU A 124 -5.08 23.03 -0.88
C GLU A 124 -6.03 23.54 -1.96
N LEU A 125 -6.79 22.66 -2.61
CA LEU A 125 -7.83 23.06 -3.56
C LEU A 125 -8.95 23.87 -2.91
N ALA A 126 -9.32 23.57 -1.67
CA ALA A 126 -10.31 24.37 -0.93
C ALA A 126 -9.79 25.77 -0.56
N ARG A 127 -8.47 25.95 -0.48
CA ARG A 127 -7.82 27.24 -0.19
C ARG A 127 -7.50 28.06 -1.44
N ALA A 128 -7.31 27.42 -2.57
CA ALA A 128 -6.99 28.03 -3.86
C ALA A 128 -8.10 27.80 -4.88
N GLU A 129 -9.16 28.62 -4.79
CA GLU A 129 -10.37 28.47 -5.61
C GLU A 129 -10.09 28.62 -7.12
N ASP A 130 -9.12 29.46 -7.49
CA ASP A 130 -8.67 29.63 -8.88
C ASP A 130 -8.05 28.33 -9.43
N VAL A 131 -7.20 27.66 -8.66
CA VAL A 131 -6.61 26.35 -8.99
C VAL A 131 -7.70 25.29 -9.07
N GLN A 132 -8.64 25.26 -8.12
CA GLN A 132 -9.76 24.32 -8.12
C GLN A 132 -10.65 24.48 -9.34
N ASN A 133 -10.98 25.72 -9.71
CA ASN A 133 -11.82 26.01 -10.88
C ASN A 133 -11.10 25.64 -12.18
N ARG A 134 -9.79 25.92 -12.27
CA ARG A 134 -8.97 25.49 -13.42
C ARG A 134 -8.91 23.97 -13.54
N LEU A 135 -8.68 23.26 -12.44
CA LEU A 135 -8.68 21.80 -12.42
C LEU A 135 -10.04 21.22 -12.82
N ARG A 136 -11.13 21.72 -12.25
CA ARG A 136 -12.49 21.29 -12.58
C ARG A 136 -12.79 21.52 -14.07
N LYS A 137 -12.34 22.64 -14.63
CA LYS A 137 -12.46 22.92 -16.06
C LYS A 137 -11.70 21.88 -16.90
N GLU A 138 -10.45 21.57 -16.56
CA GLU A 138 -9.71 20.51 -17.26
C GLU A 138 -10.44 19.16 -17.18
N CYS A 139 -10.88 18.73 -16.00
CA CYS A 139 -11.57 17.45 -15.83
C CYS A 139 -12.82 17.38 -16.72
N ASN A 140 -13.63 18.44 -16.76
CA ASN A 140 -14.83 18.50 -17.60
C ASN A 140 -14.50 18.47 -19.10
N GLU A 141 -13.47 19.21 -19.53
CA GLU A 141 -13.03 19.24 -20.93
C GLU A 141 -12.47 17.89 -21.38
N VAL A 142 -11.67 17.24 -20.53
CA VAL A 142 -11.12 15.90 -20.80
C VAL A 142 -12.25 14.88 -20.87
N LEU A 143 -13.14 14.84 -19.88
CA LEU A 143 -14.27 13.91 -19.90
C LEU A 143 -15.15 14.12 -21.14
N ALA A 144 -15.43 15.36 -21.54
CA ALA A 144 -16.19 15.65 -22.75
C ALA A 144 -15.52 15.08 -24.02
N ARG A 145 -14.18 15.10 -24.11
CA ARG A 145 -13.43 14.48 -25.22
C ARG A 145 -13.49 12.95 -25.21
N HIS A 146 -13.71 12.36 -24.04
CA HIS A 146 -13.79 10.92 -23.81
C HIS A 146 -15.24 10.43 -23.61
N ASN A 147 -16.22 11.08 -24.26
CA ASN A 147 -17.66 10.72 -24.20
C ASN A 147 -18.28 10.71 -22.79
N GLY A 148 -17.67 11.40 -21.83
CA GLY A 148 -18.08 11.43 -20.42
C GLY A 148 -17.55 10.24 -19.60
N ASP A 149 -16.78 9.33 -20.20
CA ASP A 149 -16.30 8.13 -19.54
C ASP A 149 -14.96 8.38 -18.83
N LEU A 150 -14.89 7.92 -17.58
CA LEU A 150 -13.64 7.89 -16.81
C LEU A 150 -12.88 6.60 -17.15
N THR A 151 -12.01 6.68 -18.14
CA THR A 151 -11.16 5.58 -18.62
C THR A 151 -9.69 5.81 -18.26
N TYR A 152 -8.85 4.80 -18.48
CA TYR A 152 -7.40 4.93 -18.34
C TYR A 152 -6.84 6.06 -19.22
N GLU A 153 -7.28 6.14 -20.47
CA GLU A 153 -6.84 7.19 -21.40
C GLU A 153 -7.37 8.57 -21.01
N SER A 154 -8.60 8.67 -20.51
CA SER A 154 -9.12 9.95 -20.03
C SER A 154 -8.32 10.48 -18.84
N ILE A 155 -7.95 9.62 -17.88
CA ILE A 155 -7.15 10.03 -16.71
C ILE A 155 -5.76 10.51 -17.16
N LYS A 156 -5.14 9.79 -18.10
CA LYS A 156 -3.82 10.14 -18.65
C LYS A 156 -3.80 11.51 -19.34
N ASP A 157 -4.94 11.95 -19.88
CA ASP A 157 -5.08 13.27 -20.50
C ASP A 157 -5.29 14.43 -19.51
N MET A 158 -5.51 14.15 -18.21
CA MET A 158 -5.68 15.16 -17.15
C MET A 158 -4.32 15.66 -16.62
N LYS A 159 -3.64 16.47 -17.43
CA LYS A 159 -2.27 16.94 -17.14
C LYS A 159 -2.20 17.87 -15.93
N TYR A 160 -3.18 18.75 -15.76
CA TYR A 160 -3.23 19.67 -14.64
C TYR A 160 -3.60 18.96 -13.34
N LEU A 161 -4.45 17.91 -13.40
CA LEU A 161 -4.66 17.02 -12.25
C LEU A 161 -3.34 16.39 -11.77
N ASP A 162 -2.54 15.86 -12.69
CA ASP A 162 -1.22 15.29 -12.38
C ASP A 162 -0.27 16.33 -11.76
N GLN A 163 -0.30 17.58 -12.26
CA GLN A 163 0.45 18.70 -11.67
C GLN A 163 -0.02 19.04 -10.24
N VAL A 164 -1.34 19.05 -9.99
CA VAL A 164 -1.90 19.31 -8.66
C VAL A 164 -1.48 18.21 -7.68
N ILE A 165 -1.53 16.94 -8.09
CA ILE A 165 -1.07 15.81 -7.26
C ILE A 165 0.43 15.93 -6.99
N SER A 166 1.22 16.22 -8.03
CA SER A 166 2.68 16.40 -7.91
C SER A 166 3.05 17.53 -6.96
N GLU A 167 2.37 18.68 -7.04
CA GLU A 167 2.61 19.82 -6.16
C GLU A 167 2.16 19.53 -4.72
N THR A 168 1.07 18.78 -4.55
CA THR A 168 0.64 18.28 -3.24
C THR A 168 1.72 17.38 -2.62
N LEU A 169 2.28 16.45 -3.39
CA LEU A 169 3.37 15.57 -2.92
C LEU A 169 4.67 16.33 -2.63
N ARG A 170 4.93 17.43 -3.35
CA ARG A 170 6.08 18.32 -3.10
C ARG A 170 5.94 19.09 -1.78
N LEU A 171 4.72 19.56 -1.47
CA LEU A 171 4.42 20.30 -0.24
C LEU A 171 4.25 19.36 0.98
N TYR A 172 3.65 18.20 0.76
CA TYR A 172 3.26 17.25 1.79
C TYR A 172 3.83 15.86 1.50
N THR A 173 5.14 15.71 1.67
CA THR A 173 5.83 14.43 1.50
C THR A 173 5.40 13.44 2.58
N VAL A 174 4.55 12.46 2.23
CA VAL A 174 3.99 11.49 3.19
C VAL A 174 5.06 10.59 3.83
N LEU A 175 6.10 10.23 3.08
CA LEU A 175 7.25 9.46 3.55
C LEU A 175 8.57 10.19 3.26
N PRO A 176 8.99 11.14 4.12
CA PRO A 176 10.15 11.99 3.86
C PRO A 176 11.50 11.31 4.13
N ILE A 177 11.52 10.19 4.85
CA ILE A 177 12.75 9.48 5.26
C ILE A 177 12.86 8.18 4.48
N LEU A 178 13.93 8.04 3.71
CA LEU A 178 14.27 6.82 2.97
C LEU A 178 15.52 6.18 3.60
N ASN A 179 15.31 5.13 4.38
CA ASN A 179 16.42 4.45 5.08
C ASN A 179 17.22 3.55 4.13
N ARG A 180 18.54 3.46 4.33
CA ARG A 180 19.46 2.52 3.67
C ARG A 180 20.46 2.01 4.69
N GLN A 181 20.92 0.77 4.51
CA GLN A 181 22.03 0.19 5.28
C GLN A 181 23.22 0.01 4.33
N CYS A 182 24.37 0.61 4.67
CA CYS A 182 25.60 0.43 3.93
C CYS A 182 26.17 -0.97 4.24
N LEU A 183 26.31 -1.81 3.22
CA LEU A 183 26.85 -3.17 3.39
C LEU A 183 28.36 -3.23 3.15
N GLU A 184 28.90 -2.25 2.44
CA GLU A 184 30.31 -2.10 2.08
C GLU A 184 30.67 -0.61 2.09
N ASP A 185 31.97 -0.27 2.22
CA ASP A 185 32.40 1.12 2.21
C ASP A 185 32.04 1.80 0.88
N TYR A 186 31.38 2.96 0.97
CA TYR A 186 30.87 3.69 -0.18
C TYR A 186 31.19 5.18 -0.08
N VAL A 187 31.70 5.77 -1.16
CA VAL A 187 31.95 7.21 -1.29
C VAL A 187 30.73 7.87 -1.91
N VAL A 188 30.11 8.80 -1.17
CA VAL A 188 28.97 9.57 -1.68
C VAL A 188 29.47 10.62 -2.68
N PRO A 189 28.91 10.69 -3.90
CA PRO A 189 29.25 11.69 -4.90
C PRO A 189 28.83 13.11 -4.52
#